data_AF-A0A7C7EV18-F1
#
_entry.id   AF-A0A7C7EV18-F1
#
_cell.length_a   1.000
_cell.length_b   1.000
_cell.length_c   1.000
_cell.angle_alpha   90.00
_cell.angle_beta   90.00
_cell.angle_gamma   90.00
#
_symmetry.space_group_name_H-M   'P 1'
#
loop_
_entity.id
_entity.type
_entity.pdbx_description
1 polymer ?
#
loop_
_entity_poly.entity_id
_entity_poly.type
_entity_poly.pdbx_seq_one_letter_code
_entity_poly.pdbx_strand_id
1 'polypeptide(L)'
;MDNLWLLTEERPKPSVVLQIVNMYSADFSDSVSMLGEIKIKPIIENGFFQFIYVVENLRVGKAQNIFIKTVSGNSSFLDFLLFKQPNAPVEGNSADNLIMAIEETKTSDDESRNTGVYQRGSKFVYITPYYNNVRLYMLYNEELEAREEKKPSDTSVFGTNILLTLGVTVVGKDTSRWFKPFRNLDELIQFKAAMRMPPAGNVPITIKKFDNRIEVSGRLAKPATAGNIGHDPNIGALSMISACIRKLGWTKDIVVTMHGVTQQYVNRTHGKNKFLYICNILGMKLDGINMPPQVAMPELYWHYEQRSEKMADILLHLQTMYHGMYCVYENHAGCERGYFRTKRGQLITLPKKDSSGINNLYLPDVVLYDEQTNFILLVEGKMLSTLQLGVEEIENYDSIEQEYIYPAYGNVQIMRCVSIFGGNCTRIPHKKVLFYLADNGRIIINSNAPQCIRTAFAGTGVTYS
;
A
#
# COMPACT_ATOMS: atom_id res chain seq x y z
N MET A 1 -23.78 13.91 -14.33
CA MET A 1 -22.95 12.80 -14.84
C MET A 1 -22.07 12.33 -13.69
N ASP A 2 -21.85 11.04 -13.56
CA ASP A 2 -21.03 10.53 -12.45
C ASP A 2 -19.55 10.84 -12.67
N ASN A 3 -18.79 10.84 -11.58
CA ASN A 3 -17.33 10.85 -11.57
C ASN A 3 -16.82 9.48 -11.13
N LEU A 4 -15.59 9.15 -11.53
CA LEU A 4 -14.82 8.10 -10.88
C LEU A 4 -14.04 8.73 -9.72
N TRP A 5 -14.20 8.19 -8.52
CA TRP A 5 -13.44 8.58 -7.33
C TRP A 5 -12.54 7.43 -6.92
N LEU A 6 -11.24 7.63 -7.10
CA LEU A 6 -10.21 6.70 -6.67
C LEU A 6 -9.69 7.13 -5.30
N LEU A 7 -10.06 6.40 -4.26
CA LEU A 7 -9.47 6.57 -2.94
C LEU A 7 -8.24 5.68 -2.84
N THR A 8 -7.15 6.18 -2.27
CA THR A 8 -5.92 5.40 -2.13
C THR A 8 -5.14 5.71 -0.86
N GLU A 9 -4.50 4.69 -0.29
CA GLU A 9 -3.51 4.83 0.79
C GLU A 9 -2.10 5.10 0.23
N GLU A 10 -1.89 4.79 -1.05
CA GLU A 10 -0.62 4.89 -1.78
C GLU A 10 -0.48 6.26 -2.47
N ARG A 11 0.75 6.61 -2.86
CA ARG A 11 0.94 7.69 -3.85
C ARG A 11 0.29 7.23 -5.17
N PRO A 12 -0.56 8.02 -5.82
CA PRO A 12 -1.19 7.63 -7.08
C PRO A 12 -0.21 7.71 -8.26
N LYS A 13 -0.10 6.62 -9.02
CA LYS A 13 0.85 6.42 -10.14
C LYS A 13 0.07 6.50 -11.46
N PRO A 14 0.49 7.31 -12.47
CA PRO A 14 -0.25 7.38 -13.74
C PRO A 14 -0.47 6.02 -14.41
N SER A 15 0.52 5.13 -14.35
CA SER A 15 0.44 3.75 -14.85
C SER A 15 -0.60 2.91 -14.11
N VAL A 16 -0.61 2.98 -12.77
CA VAL A 16 -1.58 2.27 -11.92
C VAL A 16 -2.99 2.79 -12.15
N VAL A 17 -3.17 4.10 -12.25
CA VAL A 17 -4.46 4.72 -12.58
C VAL A 17 -4.98 4.20 -13.91
N LEU A 18 -4.13 4.12 -14.94
CA LEU A 18 -4.50 3.55 -16.24
C LEU A 18 -4.90 2.08 -16.12
N GLN A 19 -4.15 1.26 -15.37
CA GLN A 19 -4.49 -0.14 -15.14
C GLN A 19 -5.86 -0.27 -14.45
N ILE A 20 -6.13 0.51 -13.40
CA ILE A 20 -7.42 0.51 -12.69
C ILE A 20 -8.57 0.93 -13.60
N VAL A 21 -8.37 1.97 -14.41
CA VAL A 21 -9.40 2.45 -15.35
C VAL A 21 -9.66 1.45 -16.48
N ASN A 22 -8.62 0.75 -16.96
CA ASN A 22 -8.79 -0.34 -17.93
C ASN A 22 -9.53 -1.53 -17.33
N MET A 23 -9.20 -1.92 -16.08
CA MET A 23 -9.94 -2.95 -15.34
C MET A 23 -11.43 -2.56 -15.23
N TYR A 24 -11.71 -1.32 -14.83
CA TYR A 24 -13.08 -0.79 -14.79
C TYR A 24 -13.78 -0.88 -16.15
N SER A 25 -13.11 -0.47 -17.23
CA SER A 25 -13.68 -0.47 -18.59
C SER A 25 -14.10 -1.86 -19.03
N ALA A 26 -13.24 -2.85 -18.80
CA ALA A 26 -13.50 -4.25 -19.16
C ALA A 26 -14.69 -4.81 -18.38
N ASP A 27 -14.75 -4.53 -17.08
CA ASP A 27 -15.69 -5.16 -16.18
C ASP A 27 -17.07 -4.51 -16.15
N PHE A 28 -17.16 -3.23 -16.48
CA PHE A 28 -18.39 -2.43 -16.44
C PHE A 28 -18.84 -1.96 -17.83
N SER A 29 -18.26 -2.52 -18.90
CA SER A 29 -18.61 -2.23 -20.30
C SER A 29 -18.65 -0.72 -20.58
N ASP A 30 -17.52 -0.07 -20.31
CA ASP A 30 -17.27 1.34 -20.60
C ASP A 30 -16.19 1.48 -21.66
N SER A 31 -15.91 2.71 -22.11
CA SER A 31 -14.83 2.99 -23.05
C SER A 31 -13.77 3.87 -22.40
N VAL A 32 -12.50 3.58 -22.67
CA VAL A 32 -11.36 4.38 -22.21
C VAL A 32 -10.61 4.95 -23.40
N SER A 33 -10.23 6.22 -23.33
CA SER A 33 -9.39 6.86 -24.33
C SER A 33 -8.30 7.70 -23.67
N MET A 34 -7.05 7.47 -24.06
CA MET A 34 -5.94 8.35 -23.73
C MET A 34 -5.85 9.50 -24.73
N LEU A 35 -5.71 10.72 -24.24
CA LEU A 35 -5.56 11.92 -25.06
C LEU A 35 -4.11 12.43 -25.12
N GLY A 36 -3.21 11.77 -24.37
CA GLY A 36 -1.81 12.13 -24.22
C GLY A 36 -1.19 11.40 -23.04
N GLU A 37 -0.05 11.90 -22.57
CA GLU A 37 0.56 11.43 -21.32
C GLU A 37 -0.38 11.70 -20.15
N ILE A 38 -0.68 10.67 -19.35
CA ILE A 38 -1.57 10.77 -18.21
C ILE A 38 -0.89 11.60 -17.12
N LYS A 39 -1.56 12.65 -16.67
CA LYS A 39 -1.06 13.52 -15.60
C LYS A 39 -2.00 13.49 -14.41
N ILE A 40 -1.42 13.54 -13.22
CA ILE A 40 -2.17 13.65 -11.96
C ILE A 40 -1.88 15.03 -11.41
N LYS A 41 -2.89 15.89 -11.46
CA LYS A 41 -2.77 17.30 -11.12
C LYS A 41 -3.38 17.56 -9.74
N PRO A 42 -2.61 18.10 -8.79
CA PRO A 42 -3.18 18.60 -7.53
C PRO A 42 -4.11 19.79 -7.79
N ILE A 43 -5.28 19.80 -7.14
CA ILE A 43 -6.17 20.97 -7.17
C ILE A 43 -5.71 21.95 -6.09
N ILE A 44 -5.06 23.03 -6.51
CA ILE A 44 -4.61 24.13 -5.65
C ILE A 44 -5.31 25.40 -6.07
N GLU A 45 -6.03 26.01 -5.13
CA GLU A 45 -6.79 27.24 -5.34
C GLU A 45 -6.31 28.32 -4.38
N ASN A 46 -5.78 29.43 -4.92
CA ASN A 46 -5.30 30.58 -4.13
C ASN A 46 -4.33 30.20 -2.99
N GLY A 47 -3.43 29.23 -3.25
CA GLY A 47 -2.46 28.74 -2.29
C GLY A 47 -2.97 27.65 -1.34
N PHE A 48 -4.19 27.15 -1.54
CA PHE A 48 -4.79 26.09 -0.73
C PHE A 48 -4.99 24.82 -1.55
N PHE A 49 -4.37 23.72 -1.11
CA PHE A 49 -4.65 22.39 -1.63
C PHE A 49 -6.04 21.93 -1.18
N GLN A 50 -6.85 21.49 -2.15
CA GLN A 50 -8.22 21.05 -1.90
C GLN A 50 -8.32 19.58 -1.45
N PHE A 51 -7.20 18.92 -1.14
CA PHE A 51 -7.14 17.50 -0.79
C PHE A 51 -7.73 16.57 -1.87
N ILE A 52 -7.61 17.01 -3.13
CA ILE A 52 -8.12 16.33 -4.32
C ILE A 52 -7.08 16.48 -5.44
N TYR A 53 -6.88 15.40 -6.18
CA TYR A 53 -6.18 15.41 -7.46
C TYR A 53 -7.16 15.10 -8.58
N VAL A 54 -6.92 15.65 -9.76
CA VAL A 54 -7.65 15.32 -10.98
C VAL A 54 -6.71 14.63 -11.97
N VAL A 55 -7.21 13.57 -12.61
CA VAL A 55 -6.48 12.91 -13.70
C VAL A 55 -6.78 13.63 -15.00
N GLU A 56 -5.74 14.08 -15.69
CA GLU A 56 -5.81 14.69 -17.01
C GLU A 56 -5.35 13.69 -18.09
N ASN A 57 -5.78 13.92 -19.33
CA ASN A 57 -5.45 13.12 -20.51
C ASN A 57 -5.92 11.66 -20.50
N LEU A 58 -6.81 11.29 -19.57
CA LEU A 58 -7.50 10.02 -19.53
C LEU A 58 -9.00 10.26 -19.46
N ARG A 59 -9.76 9.71 -20.43
CA ARG A 59 -11.23 9.82 -20.46
C ARG A 59 -11.89 8.46 -20.34
N VAL A 60 -13.03 8.45 -19.67
CA VAL A 60 -13.93 7.31 -19.52
C VAL A 60 -15.29 7.70 -20.06
N GLY A 61 -15.89 6.87 -20.92
CA GLY A 61 -17.10 7.23 -21.67
C GLY A 61 -18.28 7.62 -20.79
N LYS A 62 -18.51 6.90 -19.70
CA LYS A 62 -19.63 7.16 -18.77
C LYS A 62 -19.19 7.81 -17.45
N ALA A 63 -18.10 8.58 -17.46
CA ALA A 63 -17.70 9.40 -16.31
C ALA A 63 -17.18 10.77 -16.75
N GLN A 64 -17.52 11.83 -16.01
CA GLN A 64 -17.13 13.19 -16.34
C GLN A 64 -15.66 13.46 -16.01
N ASN A 65 -15.23 13.05 -14.81
CA ASN A 65 -13.86 13.20 -14.33
C ASN A 65 -13.40 11.94 -13.60
N ILE A 66 -12.09 11.86 -13.39
CA ILE A 66 -11.45 10.90 -12.51
C ILE A 66 -10.74 11.71 -11.43
N PHE A 67 -11.25 11.62 -10.20
CA PHE A 67 -10.69 12.29 -9.04
C PHE A 67 -9.97 11.29 -8.15
N ILE A 68 -8.92 11.74 -7.48
CA ILE A 68 -8.16 10.94 -6.53
C ILE A 68 -8.15 11.66 -5.18
N LYS A 69 -8.35 10.90 -4.09
CA LYS A 69 -8.22 11.41 -2.72
C LYS A 69 -7.44 10.42 -1.87
N THR A 70 -6.57 10.94 -1.01
CA THR A 70 -5.79 10.14 -0.07
C THR A 70 -6.67 9.72 1.12
N VAL A 71 -6.60 8.44 1.48
CA VAL A 71 -7.33 7.83 2.60
C VAL A 71 -6.40 6.96 3.43
N SER A 72 -6.89 6.55 4.59
CA SER A 72 -6.24 5.56 5.44
C SER A 72 -7.24 4.54 5.97
N GLY A 73 -6.76 3.32 6.16
CA GLY A 73 -7.52 2.25 6.79
C GLY A 73 -7.57 2.37 8.31
N ASN A 74 -8.67 1.93 8.93
CA ASN A 74 -8.70 1.74 10.39
C ASN A 74 -8.04 0.41 10.83
N SER A 75 -7.81 -0.51 9.89
CA SER A 75 -7.07 -1.76 10.13
C SER A 75 -6.51 -2.36 8.83
N SER A 76 -7.05 -3.47 8.32
CA SER A 76 -6.57 -4.12 7.09
C SER A 76 -7.26 -3.53 5.87
N PHE A 77 -6.62 -2.58 5.18
CA PHE A 77 -7.19 -1.84 4.06
C PHE A 77 -6.60 -2.27 2.70
N LEU A 78 -7.42 -2.31 1.65
CA LEU A 78 -6.99 -2.54 0.27
C LEU A 78 -6.50 -1.21 -0.32
N ASP A 79 -5.34 -1.22 -0.96
CA ASP A 79 -4.60 0.01 -1.32
C ASP A 79 -5.40 1.02 -2.16
N PHE A 80 -6.39 0.56 -2.94
CA PHE A 80 -7.30 1.42 -3.69
C PHE A 80 -8.78 1.01 -3.57
N LEU A 81 -9.65 2.01 -3.54
CA LEU A 81 -11.09 1.88 -3.69
C LEU A 81 -11.58 2.75 -4.85
N LEU A 82 -12.36 2.19 -5.77
CA LEU A 82 -12.96 2.94 -6.88
C LEU A 82 -14.46 3.05 -6.68
N PHE A 83 -14.95 4.29 -6.56
CA PHE A 83 -16.37 4.62 -6.52
C PHE A 83 -16.81 5.25 -7.84
N LYS A 84 -18.07 5.06 -8.22
CA LYS A 84 -18.68 5.74 -9.35
C LYS A 84 -19.99 6.43 -8.94
N GLN A 85 -19.93 7.75 -8.84
CA GLN A 85 -21.04 8.57 -8.35
C GLN A 85 -20.80 10.08 -8.59
N PRO A 86 -21.83 10.94 -8.51
CA PRO A 86 -21.68 12.38 -8.76
C PRO A 86 -20.73 13.08 -7.76
N ASN A 87 -20.87 12.77 -6.48
CA ASN A 87 -20.17 13.47 -5.39
C ASN A 87 -19.08 12.60 -4.76
N ALA A 88 -18.11 13.22 -4.07
CA ALA A 88 -17.09 12.49 -3.34
C ALA A 88 -17.73 11.52 -2.33
N PRO A 89 -17.15 10.31 -2.15
CA PRO A 89 -17.66 9.36 -1.16
C PRO A 89 -17.55 9.90 0.26
N VAL A 90 -18.49 9.50 1.11
CA VAL A 90 -18.62 9.89 2.51
C VAL A 90 -18.29 8.68 3.38
N GLU A 91 -17.43 8.88 4.37
CA GLU A 91 -17.01 7.82 5.29
C GLU A 91 -18.21 7.11 5.92
N GLY A 92 -18.24 5.79 5.83
CA GLY A 92 -19.30 4.96 6.43
C GLY A 92 -20.66 5.02 5.73
N ASN A 93 -20.79 5.77 4.62
CA ASN A 93 -22.05 5.86 3.91
C ASN A 93 -22.34 4.60 3.08
N SER A 94 -23.31 3.81 3.53
CA SER A 94 -23.76 2.61 2.81
C SER A 94 -24.42 2.87 1.45
N ALA A 95 -24.81 4.12 1.15
CA ALA A 95 -25.36 4.50 -0.14
C ALA A 95 -24.28 4.83 -1.19
N ASP A 96 -23.01 4.95 -0.79
CA ASP A 96 -21.93 5.16 -1.75
C ASP A 96 -21.70 3.94 -2.61
N ASN A 97 -21.45 4.18 -3.89
CA ASN A 97 -21.35 3.15 -4.90
C ASN A 97 -19.88 2.71 -5.09
N LEU A 98 -19.36 1.96 -4.13
CA LEU A 98 -18.07 1.28 -4.25
C LEU A 98 -18.19 0.12 -5.26
N ILE A 99 -17.45 0.21 -6.36
CA ILE A 99 -17.52 -0.78 -7.44
C ILE A 99 -16.30 -1.70 -7.51
N MET A 100 -15.13 -1.22 -7.09
CA MET A 100 -13.89 -2.02 -7.08
C MET A 100 -13.08 -1.75 -5.82
N ALA A 101 -12.46 -2.78 -5.28
CA ALA A 101 -11.43 -2.67 -4.25
C ALA A 101 -10.19 -3.46 -4.69
N ILE A 102 -9.03 -2.81 -4.67
CA ILE A 102 -7.81 -3.29 -5.31
C ILE A 102 -6.68 -3.28 -4.28
N GLU A 103 -6.00 -4.42 -4.16
CA GLU A 103 -4.67 -4.48 -3.55
C GLU A 103 -3.61 -4.35 -4.64
N GLU A 104 -2.60 -3.51 -4.44
CA GLU A 104 -1.43 -3.43 -5.32
C GLU A 104 -0.25 -4.17 -4.69
N THR A 105 0.56 -4.80 -5.53
CA THR A 105 1.94 -5.11 -5.16
C THR A 105 2.84 -5.06 -6.37
N LYS A 106 4.06 -4.57 -6.17
CA LYS A 106 5.15 -4.76 -7.12
C LYS A 106 6.01 -6.01 -6.83
N THR A 107 5.79 -6.66 -5.68
CA THR A 107 6.66 -7.76 -5.22
C THR A 107 6.42 -9.01 -6.05
N SER A 108 7.43 -9.42 -6.81
CA SER A 108 7.39 -10.67 -7.58
C SER A 108 7.65 -11.90 -6.70
N ASP A 109 7.33 -13.09 -7.21
CA ASP A 109 7.65 -14.38 -6.58
C ASP A 109 9.17 -14.59 -6.41
N ASP A 110 9.98 -13.95 -7.26
CA ASP A 110 11.44 -14.02 -7.23
C ASP A 110 12.05 -13.11 -6.14
N GLU A 111 11.41 -11.98 -5.83
CA GLU A 111 11.85 -11.08 -4.76
C GLU A 111 11.44 -11.58 -3.37
N SER A 112 10.17 -11.99 -3.19
CA SER A 112 9.71 -12.54 -1.92
C SER A 112 8.43 -13.37 -2.07
N ARG A 113 8.61 -14.69 -2.17
CA ARG A 113 7.55 -15.71 -2.29
C ARG A 113 6.37 -15.52 -1.32
N ASN A 114 6.67 -15.25 -0.05
CA ASN A 114 5.65 -15.15 1.00
C ASN A 114 5.01 -13.75 1.06
N THR A 115 5.77 -12.69 0.73
CA THR A 115 5.27 -11.31 0.77
C THR A 115 4.36 -11.01 -0.42
N GLY A 116 4.69 -11.51 -1.61
CA GLY A 116 3.94 -11.23 -2.85
C GLY A 116 2.53 -11.84 -2.92
N VAL A 117 2.16 -12.74 -1.99
CA VAL A 117 0.80 -13.32 -1.94
C VAL A 117 0.23 -13.38 -0.53
N TYR A 118 0.91 -14.05 0.40
CA TYR A 118 0.29 -14.31 1.71
C TYR A 118 0.09 -13.08 2.56
N GLN A 119 1.06 -12.15 2.59
CA GLN A 119 0.99 -10.98 3.47
C GLN A 119 -0.23 -10.09 3.18
N ARG A 120 -0.75 -10.11 1.94
CA ARG A 120 -1.89 -9.29 1.52
C ARG A 120 -3.25 -9.97 1.72
N GLY A 121 -3.27 -11.29 1.87
CA GLY A 121 -4.48 -12.11 1.87
C GLY A 121 -5.55 -11.74 2.91
N SER A 122 -5.17 -11.15 4.05
CA SER A 122 -6.14 -10.74 5.08
C SER A 122 -7.05 -9.60 4.62
N LYS A 123 -6.59 -8.73 3.71
CA LYS A 123 -7.34 -7.55 3.26
C LYS A 123 -8.63 -7.93 2.52
N PHE A 124 -8.56 -8.96 1.67
CA PHE A 124 -9.73 -9.50 0.96
C PHE A 124 -10.77 -10.16 1.88
N VAL A 125 -10.37 -10.61 3.07
CA VAL A 125 -11.29 -11.13 4.07
C VAL A 125 -11.89 -9.98 4.89
N TYR A 126 -11.04 -9.03 5.28
CA TYR A 126 -11.40 -7.95 6.19
C TYR A 126 -12.42 -6.96 5.61
N ILE A 127 -12.46 -6.79 4.28
CA ILE A 127 -13.44 -5.91 3.62
C ILE A 127 -14.88 -6.46 3.66
N THR A 128 -15.06 -7.79 3.78
CA THR A 128 -16.36 -8.45 3.58
C THR A 128 -17.48 -8.01 4.56
N PRO A 129 -17.23 -7.64 5.83
CA PRO A 129 -18.28 -7.12 6.70
C PRO A 129 -18.75 -5.70 6.32
N TYR A 130 -17.95 -4.96 5.55
CA TYR A 130 -18.24 -3.58 5.17
C TYR A 130 -18.88 -3.49 3.78
N TYR A 131 -18.44 -4.34 2.84
CA TYR A 131 -18.92 -4.33 1.45
C TYR A 131 -19.13 -5.75 0.93
N ASN A 132 -20.37 -6.05 0.54
CA ASN A 132 -20.77 -7.39 0.10
C ASN A 132 -20.78 -7.58 -1.43
N ASN A 133 -20.85 -6.49 -2.21
CA ASN A 133 -21.03 -6.52 -3.67
C ASN A 133 -19.96 -5.70 -4.41
N VAL A 134 -18.71 -5.82 -3.98
CA VAL A 134 -17.56 -5.13 -4.58
C VAL A 134 -16.71 -6.12 -5.38
N ARG A 135 -16.22 -5.72 -6.56
CA ARG A 135 -15.24 -6.54 -7.30
C ARG A 135 -13.87 -6.40 -6.64
N LEU A 136 -13.23 -7.53 -6.36
CA LEU A 136 -11.93 -7.58 -5.69
C LEU A 136 -10.82 -7.85 -6.68
N TYR A 137 -9.72 -7.10 -6.58
CA TYR A 137 -8.56 -7.25 -7.46
C TYR A 137 -7.26 -7.37 -6.67
N MET A 138 -6.38 -8.25 -7.15
CA MET A 138 -4.98 -8.28 -6.80
C MET A 138 -4.18 -7.82 -8.01
N LEU A 139 -3.66 -6.60 -7.97
CA LEU A 139 -2.91 -5.96 -9.05
C LEU A 139 -1.40 -6.15 -8.83
N TYR A 140 -0.78 -6.94 -9.70
CA TYR A 140 0.67 -7.07 -9.79
C TYR A 140 1.20 -5.99 -10.73
N ASN A 141 1.70 -4.90 -10.17
CA ASN A 141 2.33 -3.82 -10.93
C ASN A 141 3.85 -4.08 -10.99
N GLU A 142 4.25 -5.13 -11.70
CA GLU A 142 5.66 -5.51 -11.84
C GLU A 142 6.40 -4.44 -12.66
N GLU A 143 7.17 -3.58 -11.97
CA GLU A 143 8.07 -2.61 -12.61
C GLU A 143 9.37 -3.27 -13.12
N LEU A 144 9.61 -4.53 -12.73
CA LEU A 144 10.71 -5.38 -13.20
C LEU A 144 10.17 -6.40 -14.21
N GLU A 145 10.99 -6.81 -15.18
CA GLU A 145 10.57 -7.76 -16.22
C GLU A 145 10.07 -9.09 -15.63
N ALA A 146 8.82 -9.43 -15.94
CA ALA A 146 8.19 -10.69 -15.59
C ALA A 146 8.91 -11.86 -16.29
N ARG A 147 9.24 -12.92 -15.55
CA ARG A 147 9.77 -14.16 -16.13
C ARG A 147 8.65 -15.13 -16.45
N GLU A 148 7.84 -14.80 -17.45
CA GLU A 148 6.63 -15.55 -17.85
C GLU A 148 6.89 -17.00 -18.27
N GLU A 149 8.14 -17.39 -18.55
CA GLU A 149 8.48 -18.77 -18.89
C GLU A 149 8.80 -19.63 -17.67
N LYS A 150 9.12 -19.02 -16.52
CA LYS A 150 9.55 -19.71 -15.31
C LYS A 150 8.34 -20.14 -14.50
N LYS A 151 8.25 -21.45 -14.18
CA LYS A 151 7.20 -21.97 -13.31
C LYS A 151 7.24 -21.24 -11.94
N PRO A 152 6.11 -20.68 -11.47
CA PRO A 152 6.01 -20.07 -10.16
C PRO A 152 6.28 -21.07 -9.03
N SER A 153 6.70 -20.57 -7.88
CA SER A 153 6.86 -21.35 -6.66
C SER A 153 5.52 -21.95 -6.21
N ASP A 154 5.56 -23.09 -5.51
CA ASP A 154 4.33 -23.71 -4.98
C ASP A 154 3.58 -22.77 -4.03
N THR A 155 4.29 -21.87 -3.33
CA THR A 155 3.71 -20.82 -2.49
C THR A 155 2.87 -19.84 -3.34
N SER A 156 3.45 -19.37 -4.45
CA SER A 156 2.76 -18.48 -5.38
C SER A 156 1.54 -19.15 -6.00
N VAL A 157 1.66 -20.42 -6.42
CA VAL A 157 0.55 -21.20 -6.96
C VAL A 157 -0.54 -21.39 -5.91
N PHE A 158 -0.20 -21.86 -4.71
CA PHE A 158 -1.17 -22.11 -3.64
C PHE A 158 -1.95 -20.85 -3.25
N GLY A 159 -1.23 -19.75 -3.00
CA GLY A 159 -1.85 -18.49 -2.60
C GLY A 159 -2.71 -17.88 -3.72
N THR A 160 -2.21 -17.88 -4.97
CA THR A 160 -2.99 -17.37 -6.11
C THR A 160 -4.24 -18.21 -6.36
N ASN A 161 -4.15 -19.55 -6.25
CA ASN A 161 -5.30 -20.44 -6.37
C ASN A 161 -6.35 -20.15 -5.29
N ILE A 162 -5.94 -19.84 -4.06
CA ILE A 162 -6.85 -19.37 -3.01
C ILE A 162 -7.53 -18.07 -3.42
N LEU A 163 -6.78 -17.06 -3.89
CA LEU A 163 -7.37 -15.77 -4.34
C LEU A 163 -8.43 -16.01 -5.44
N LEU A 164 -8.12 -16.82 -6.44
CA LEU A 164 -9.07 -17.21 -7.49
C LEU A 164 -10.30 -17.93 -6.92
N THR A 165 -10.12 -18.81 -5.93
CA THR A 165 -11.23 -19.51 -5.24
C THR A 165 -12.13 -18.54 -4.48
N LEU A 166 -11.55 -17.48 -3.91
CA LEU A 166 -12.28 -16.41 -3.22
C LEU A 166 -12.98 -15.44 -4.18
N GLY A 167 -12.78 -15.57 -5.49
CA GLY A 167 -13.37 -14.68 -6.51
C GLY A 167 -12.58 -13.38 -6.70
N VAL A 168 -11.31 -13.33 -6.30
CA VAL A 168 -10.42 -12.20 -6.54
C VAL A 168 -9.88 -12.30 -7.97
N THR A 169 -10.01 -11.21 -8.73
CA THR A 169 -9.42 -11.09 -10.07
C THR A 169 -7.95 -10.72 -9.95
N VAL A 170 -7.08 -11.47 -10.63
CA VAL A 170 -5.63 -11.23 -10.61
C VAL A 170 -5.22 -10.54 -11.91
N VAL A 171 -4.52 -9.42 -11.81
CA VAL A 171 -4.11 -8.59 -12.96
C VAL A 171 -2.61 -8.35 -12.92
N GLY A 172 -1.97 -8.23 -14.08
CA GLY A 172 -0.51 -8.07 -14.20
C GLY A 172 0.30 -9.36 -14.04
N LYS A 173 -0.39 -10.50 -14.00
CA LYS A 173 0.19 -11.85 -13.92
C LYS A 173 -0.64 -12.82 -14.75
N ASP A 174 -0.03 -13.60 -15.62
CA ASP A 174 -0.73 -14.63 -16.39
C ASP A 174 -1.24 -15.74 -15.44
N THR A 175 -2.56 -15.85 -15.34
CA THR A 175 -3.23 -16.87 -14.54
C THR A 175 -3.67 -18.10 -15.32
N SER A 176 -3.53 -18.10 -16.65
CA SER A 176 -4.08 -19.14 -17.53
C SER A 176 -3.28 -20.46 -17.50
N ARG A 177 -1.98 -20.41 -17.21
CA ARG A 177 -1.07 -21.56 -17.38
C ARG A 177 -0.89 -22.43 -16.14
N TRP A 178 -0.65 -21.82 -14.97
CA TRP A 178 -0.23 -22.53 -13.76
C TRP A 178 -1.20 -22.43 -12.59
N PHE A 179 -2.25 -21.63 -12.74
CA PHE A 179 -3.15 -21.29 -11.65
C PHE A 179 -4.56 -21.77 -11.96
N LYS A 180 -5.25 -22.21 -10.91
CA LYS A 180 -6.65 -22.64 -10.99
C LYS A 180 -7.32 -22.54 -9.63
N PRO A 181 -8.59 -22.13 -9.55
CA PRO A 181 -9.32 -22.17 -8.29
C PRO A 181 -9.44 -23.61 -7.77
N PHE A 182 -9.42 -23.77 -6.46
CA PHE A 182 -9.70 -25.04 -5.80
C PHE A 182 -11.18 -25.37 -5.94
N ARG A 183 -11.50 -26.61 -6.28
CA ARG A 183 -12.91 -27.04 -6.47
C ARG A 183 -13.56 -27.54 -5.19
N ASN A 184 -12.77 -28.08 -4.29
CA ASN A 184 -13.23 -28.63 -3.02
C ASN A 184 -12.11 -28.62 -1.97
N LEU A 185 -12.49 -28.90 -0.72
CA LEU A 185 -11.60 -28.89 0.42
C LEU A 185 -10.45 -29.91 0.30
N ASP A 186 -10.69 -31.07 -0.30
CA ASP A 186 -9.68 -32.11 -0.41
C ASP A 186 -8.56 -31.70 -1.39
N GLU A 187 -8.89 -30.98 -2.46
CA GLU A 187 -7.90 -30.40 -3.39
C GLU A 187 -6.99 -29.38 -2.68
N LEU A 188 -7.56 -28.50 -1.84
CA LEU A 188 -6.81 -27.53 -1.03
C LEU A 188 -5.83 -28.23 -0.08
N ILE A 189 -6.31 -29.24 0.65
CA ILE A 189 -5.53 -29.97 1.66
C ILE A 189 -4.40 -30.76 0.98
N GLN A 190 -4.71 -31.51 -0.08
CA GLN A 190 -3.74 -32.31 -0.81
C GLN A 190 -2.64 -31.44 -1.43
N PHE A 191 -3.01 -30.30 -2.03
CA PHE A 191 -2.02 -29.37 -2.56
C PHE A 191 -1.07 -28.90 -1.45
N LYS A 192 -1.62 -28.45 -0.31
CA LYS A 192 -0.82 -27.93 0.80
C LYS A 192 0.10 -28.99 1.41
N ALA A 193 -0.34 -30.24 1.46
CA ALA A 193 0.41 -31.37 1.98
C ALA A 193 1.57 -31.80 1.05
N ALA A 194 1.42 -31.61 -0.26
CA ALA A 194 2.46 -31.92 -1.24
C ALA A 194 3.58 -30.87 -1.33
N MET A 195 3.35 -29.66 -0.81
CA MET A 195 4.36 -28.59 -0.81
C MET A 195 5.58 -28.95 0.04
N ARG A 196 6.77 -28.53 -0.40
CA ARG A 196 8.01 -28.67 0.37
C ARG A 196 7.89 -28.02 1.76
N MET A 197 8.34 -28.74 2.78
CA MET A 197 8.37 -28.24 4.16
C MET A 197 9.44 -27.15 4.35
N PRO A 198 9.19 -26.16 5.23
CA PRO A 198 10.17 -25.13 5.53
C PRO A 198 11.41 -25.74 6.25
N PRO A 199 12.54 -25.01 6.29
CA PRO A 199 13.73 -25.45 7.02
C PRO A 199 13.44 -25.73 8.50
N ALA A 200 14.25 -26.61 9.10
CA ALA A 200 14.14 -26.99 10.51
C ALA A 200 14.11 -25.75 11.44
N GLY A 201 13.27 -25.79 12.47
CA GLY A 201 13.06 -24.67 13.42
C GLY A 201 11.91 -23.72 13.05
N ASN A 202 11.39 -23.79 11.82
CA ASN A 202 10.18 -23.08 11.42
C ASN A 202 8.92 -23.87 11.74
N VAL A 203 7.83 -23.16 12.06
CA VAL A 203 6.50 -23.79 12.16
C VAL A 203 5.91 -23.87 10.76
N PRO A 204 5.69 -25.08 10.21
CA PRO A 204 5.04 -25.23 8.92
C PRO A 204 3.57 -24.86 8.99
N ILE A 205 3.05 -24.32 7.89
CA ILE A 205 1.60 -24.27 7.68
C ILE A 205 1.15 -25.61 7.15
N THR A 206 0.24 -26.27 7.86
CA THR A 206 -0.38 -27.54 7.49
C THR A 206 -1.88 -27.45 7.70
N ILE A 207 -2.66 -28.25 6.98
CA ILE A 207 -4.12 -28.30 7.09
C ILE A 207 -4.49 -29.75 7.41
N LYS A 208 -5.13 -29.98 8.55
CA LYS A 208 -5.59 -31.31 8.99
C LYS A 208 -7.09 -31.29 9.20
N LYS A 209 -7.78 -32.23 8.55
CA LYS A 209 -9.24 -32.36 8.61
C LYS A 209 -9.61 -33.47 9.60
N PHE A 210 -10.53 -33.14 10.50
CA PHE A 210 -11.20 -34.06 11.43
C PHE A 210 -12.71 -33.98 11.20
N ASP A 211 -13.47 -34.88 11.83
CA ASP A 211 -14.92 -34.91 11.67
C ASP A 211 -15.60 -33.61 12.11
N ASN A 212 -15.11 -33.00 13.20
CA ASN A 212 -15.74 -31.83 13.81
C ASN A 212 -14.96 -30.51 13.65
N ARG A 213 -13.73 -30.55 13.13
CA ARG A 213 -12.89 -29.37 12.97
C ARG A 213 -11.85 -29.52 11.86
N ILE A 214 -11.32 -28.39 11.41
CA ILE A 214 -10.09 -28.33 10.64
C ILE A 214 -9.05 -27.58 11.46
N GLU A 215 -7.86 -28.15 11.57
CA GLU A 215 -6.71 -27.50 12.17
C GLU A 215 -5.81 -26.91 11.09
N VAL A 216 -5.45 -25.63 11.25
CA VAL A 216 -4.49 -24.94 10.38
C VAL A 216 -3.31 -24.48 11.23
N SER A 217 -2.13 -25.09 11.07
CA SER A 217 -0.96 -24.67 11.84
C SER A 217 -0.34 -23.40 11.27
N GLY A 218 0.30 -22.57 12.11
CA GLY A 218 1.10 -21.45 11.64
C GLY A 218 1.47 -20.46 12.73
N ARG A 219 2.74 -20.03 12.77
CA ARG A 219 3.25 -19.10 13.79
C ARG A 219 2.67 -17.69 13.59
N LEU A 220 2.11 -17.10 14.64
CA LEU A 220 1.69 -15.69 14.68
C LEU A 220 2.65 -14.81 15.49
N ALA A 221 3.33 -15.38 16.49
CA ALA A 221 4.28 -14.65 17.33
C ALA A 221 5.56 -14.26 16.58
N LYS A 222 5.96 -13.00 16.74
CA LYS A 222 7.21 -12.44 16.20
C LYS A 222 7.80 -11.42 17.18
N PRO A 223 9.02 -11.64 17.72
CA PRO A 223 9.82 -12.88 17.61
C PRO A 223 9.07 -14.09 18.18
N ALA A 224 9.53 -15.31 17.88
CA ALA A 224 8.77 -16.55 18.14
C ALA A 224 8.35 -16.75 19.61
N THR A 225 9.08 -16.16 20.56
CA THR A 225 8.84 -16.24 22.00
C THR A 225 8.01 -15.08 22.57
N ALA A 226 7.62 -14.10 21.74
CA ALA A 226 7.00 -12.87 22.22
C ALA A 226 5.54 -13.03 22.67
N GLY A 227 4.86 -14.13 22.32
CA GLY A 227 3.46 -14.33 22.69
C GLY A 227 2.45 -13.43 21.96
N ASN A 228 2.92 -12.61 21.02
CA ASN A 228 2.11 -11.61 20.31
C ASN A 228 1.50 -12.14 19.00
N ILE A 229 0.72 -11.30 18.33
CA ILE A 229 0.32 -11.48 16.93
C ILE A 229 1.09 -10.44 16.11
N GLY A 230 2.19 -10.85 15.48
CA GLY A 230 3.10 -9.94 14.76
C GLY A 230 3.77 -10.52 13.51
N HIS A 231 3.44 -11.74 13.11
CA HIS A 231 4.01 -12.38 11.91
C HIS A 231 3.15 -12.11 10.67
N ASP A 232 3.26 -10.92 10.06
CA ASP A 232 2.38 -10.45 8.98
C ASP A 232 2.14 -11.45 7.82
N PRO A 233 3.17 -12.13 7.25
CA PRO A 233 2.92 -13.12 6.21
C PRO A 233 2.00 -14.26 6.65
N ASN A 234 2.09 -14.68 7.92
CA ASN A 234 1.27 -15.78 8.43
C ASN A 234 -0.11 -15.30 8.85
N ILE A 235 -0.25 -14.06 9.32
CA ILE A 235 -1.56 -13.43 9.53
C ILE A 235 -2.35 -13.51 8.22
N GLY A 236 -1.78 -13.05 7.11
CA GLY A 236 -2.46 -13.09 5.83
C GLY A 236 -2.66 -14.51 5.28
N ALA A 237 -1.66 -15.40 5.38
CA ALA A 237 -1.79 -16.81 4.97
C ALA A 237 -2.92 -17.54 5.71
N LEU A 238 -2.95 -17.46 7.04
CA LEU A 238 -3.97 -18.12 7.86
C LEU A 238 -5.36 -17.54 7.60
N SER A 239 -5.44 -16.23 7.36
CA SER A 239 -6.69 -15.54 6.99
C SER A 239 -7.25 -16.10 5.68
N MET A 240 -6.46 -16.10 4.60
CA MET A 240 -6.93 -16.51 3.28
C MET A 240 -7.16 -18.02 3.18
N ILE A 241 -6.34 -18.85 3.85
CA ILE A 241 -6.57 -20.30 3.92
C ILE A 241 -7.91 -20.59 4.61
N SER A 242 -8.17 -19.94 5.74
CA SER A 242 -9.41 -20.14 6.50
C SER A 242 -10.64 -19.62 5.74
N ALA A 243 -10.50 -18.49 5.05
CA ALA A 243 -11.55 -17.99 4.16
C ALA A 243 -11.83 -18.95 2.99
N CYS A 244 -10.78 -19.54 2.41
CA CYS A 244 -10.93 -20.55 1.36
C CYS A 244 -11.64 -21.80 1.87
N ILE A 245 -11.28 -22.28 3.07
CA ILE A 245 -11.96 -23.40 3.75
C ILE A 245 -13.46 -23.11 3.92
N ARG A 246 -13.83 -21.89 4.35
CA ARG A 246 -15.23 -21.45 4.45
C ARG A 246 -15.91 -21.43 3.08
N LYS A 247 -15.27 -20.84 2.06
CA LYS A 247 -15.76 -20.74 0.69
C LYS A 247 -16.02 -22.11 0.06
N LEU A 248 -15.21 -23.11 0.40
CA LEU A 248 -15.33 -24.50 -0.04
C LEU A 248 -16.33 -25.34 0.79
N GLY A 249 -17.14 -24.70 1.63
CA GLY A 249 -18.31 -25.30 2.27
C GLY A 249 -18.08 -25.85 3.68
N TRP A 250 -16.92 -25.64 4.31
CA TRP A 250 -16.71 -26.08 5.69
C TRP A 250 -17.42 -25.15 6.68
N THR A 251 -18.37 -25.68 7.44
CA THR A 251 -19.18 -24.91 8.42
C THR A 251 -18.79 -25.15 9.87
N LYS A 252 -17.98 -26.17 10.17
CA LYS A 252 -17.59 -26.53 11.54
C LYS A 252 -16.37 -25.72 12.01
N ASP A 253 -15.77 -26.09 13.13
CA ASP A 253 -14.66 -25.33 13.71
C ASP A 253 -13.44 -25.26 12.77
N ILE A 254 -12.80 -24.09 12.75
CA ILE A 254 -11.45 -23.89 12.21
C ILE A 254 -10.57 -23.45 13.39
N VAL A 255 -9.54 -24.23 13.69
CA VAL A 255 -8.66 -24.00 14.84
C VAL A 255 -7.24 -23.75 14.34
N VAL A 256 -6.69 -22.58 14.65
CA VAL A 256 -5.29 -22.28 14.36
C VAL A 256 -4.43 -22.88 15.46
N THR A 257 -3.45 -23.70 15.08
CA THR A 257 -2.54 -24.40 16.01
C THR A 257 -1.10 -23.90 15.85
N MET A 258 -0.24 -24.19 16.83
CA MET A 258 1.20 -23.82 16.80
C MET A 258 1.48 -22.32 16.59
N HIS A 259 0.55 -21.45 16.99
CA HIS A 259 0.62 -20.01 16.72
C HIS A 259 1.55 -19.23 17.66
N GLY A 260 1.81 -19.76 18.86
CA GLY A 260 2.70 -19.13 19.84
C GLY A 260 2.14 -17.84 20.48
N VAL A 261 0.82 -17.61 20.37
CA VAL A 261 0.14 -16.46 21.02
C VAL A 261 -0.21 -16.85 22.45
N THR A 262 -0.11 -15.91 23.40
CA THR A 262 -0.49 -16.14 24.80
C THR A 262 -1.85 -15.54 25.13
N GLN A 263 -2.55 -16.12 26.12
CA GLN A 263 -3.81 -15.55 26.62
C GLN A 263 -3.62 -14.12 27.14
N GLN A 264 -2.49 -13.85 27.79
CA GLN A 264 -2.16 -12.51 28.29
C GLN A 264 -2.15 -11.47 27.17
N TYR A 265 -1.57 -11.79 26.01
CA TYR A 265 -1.58 -10.87 24.87
C TYR A 265 -3.01 -10.61 24.40
N VAL A 266 -3.80 -11.67 24.20
CA VAL A 266 -5.20 -11.55 23.74
C VAL A 266 -6.02 -10.70 24.70
N ASN A 267 -5.93 -10.93 26.00
CA ASN A 267 -6.62 -10.14 27.02
C ASN A 267 -6.26 -8.65 26.92
N ARG A 268 -4.97 -8.34 26.76
CA ARG A 268 -4.47 -6.95 26.66
C ARG A 268 -4.97 -6.24 25.40
N THR A 269 -5.22 -6.95 24.31
CA THR A 269 -5.77 -6.32 23.09
C THR A 269 -7.22 -5.87 23.26
N HIS A 270 -7.95 -6.41 24.24
CA HIS A 270 -9.40 -6.20 24.39
C HIS A 270 -10.18 -6.45 23.08
N GLY A 271 -9.75 -7.46 22.31
CA GLY A 271 -10.32 -7.78 21.00
C GLY A 271 -9.89 -6.86 19.85
N LYS A 272 -9.15 -5.78 20.13
CA LYS A 272 -8.72 -4.79 19.13
C LYS A 272 -7.42 -5.20 18.44
N ASN A 273 -7.51 -6.18 17.54
CA ASN A 273 -6.38 -6.62 16.73
C ASN A 273 -6.85 -7.15 15.37
N LYS A 274 -6.13 -6.81 14.29
CA LYS A 274 -6.49 -7.20 12.92
C LYS A 274 -6.77 -8.69 12.74
N PHE A 275 -5.98 -9.57 13.34
CA PHE A 275 -6.18 -11.01 13.20
C PHE A 275 -7.34 -11.51 14.06
N LEU A 276 -7.58 -10.92 15.24
CA LEU A 276 -8.75 -11.24 16.05
C LEU A 276 -10.05 -10.82 15.34
N TYR A 277 -10.04 -9.70 14.62
CA TYR A 277 -11.13 -9.33 13.72
C TYR A 277 -11.37 -10.40 12.66
N ILE A 278 -10.32 -10.88 11.98
CA ILE A 278 -10.44 -11.98 11.01
C ILE A 278 -10.99 -13.25 11.66
N CYS A 279 -10.51 -13.61 12.86
CA CYS A 279 -11.03 -14.77 13.58
C CYS A 279 -12.53 -14.63 13.85
N ASN A 280 -13.00 -13.43 14.21
CA ASN A 280 -14.42 -13.16 14.39
C ASN A 280 -15.21 -13.30 13.08
N ILE A 281 -14.72 -12.71 11.98
CA ILE A 281 -15.36 -12.78 10.65
C ILE A 281 -15.52 -14.23 10.18
N LEU A 282 -14.49 -15.06 10.37
CA LEU A 282 -14.45 -16.43 9.86
C LEU A 282 -14.88 -17.50 10.88
N GLY A 283 -15.19 -17.11 12.12
CA GLY A 283 -15.45 -18.04 13.22
C GLY A 283 -14.27 -18.97 13.50
N MET A 284 -13.05 -18.42 13.53
CA MET A 284 -11.83 -19.17 13.85
C MET A 284 -11.53 -19.12 15.35
N LYS A 285 -10.86 -20.16 15.84
CA LYS A 285 -10.34 -20.25 17.20
C LYS A 285 -8.81 -20.35 17.18
N LEU A 286 -8.17 -19.90 18.26
CA LEU A 286 -6.76 -20.16 18.53
C LEU A 286 -6.68 -21.29 19.56
N ASP A 287 -5.89 -22.32 19.28
CA ASP A 287 -5.72 -23.46 20.18
C ASP A 287 -5.17 -23.02 21.55
N GLY A 288 -5.78 -23.52 22.63
CA GLY A 288 -5.41 -23.15 24.01
C GLY A 288 -5.69 -21.69 24.39
N ILE A 289 -6.47 -20.94 23.60
CA ILE A 289 -6.82 -19.54 23.87
C ILE A 289 -8.34 -19.40 24.00
N ASN A 290 -8.76 -18.76 25.09
CA ASN A 290 -10.10 -18.24 25.24
C ASN A 290 -10.24 -16.99 24.38
N MET A 291 -10.96 -17.11 23.27
CA MET A 291 -11.23 -16.00 22.35
C MET A 291 -12.03 -14.91 23.08
N PRO A 292 -11.81 -13.61 22.76
CA PRO A 292 -12.57 -12.53 23.37
C PRO A 292 -14.08 -12.73 23.12
N PRO A 293 -14.94 -12.53 24.13
CA PRO A 293 -16.38 -12.73 23.99
C PRO A 293 -17.04 -11.69 23.08
N GLN A 294 -16.41 -10.53 22.92
CA GLN A 294 -16.81 -9.48 22.00
C GLN A 294 -15.59 -8.99 21.22
N VAL A 295 -15.71 -9.00 19.89
CA VAL A 295 -14.75 -8.43 18.97
C VAL A 295 -15.52 -7.44 18.11
N ALA A 296 -15.60 -6.19 18.57
CA ALA A 296 -16.24 -5.12 17.82
C ALA A 296 -15.32 -4.68 16.68
N MET A 297 -15.83 -4.78 15.45
CA MET A 297 -15.15 -4.21 14.29
C MET A 297 -15.12 -2.68 14.40
N PRO A 298 -14.08 -2.01 13.88
CA PRO A 298 -14.13 -0.58 13.63
C PRO A 298 -15.40 -0.23 12.84
N GLU A 299 -16.01 0.92 13.16
CA GLU A 299 -17.24 1.37 12.48
C GLU A 299 -16.97 1.70 11.01
N LEU A 300 -15.83 2.37 10.75
CA LEU A 300 -15.43 2.80 9.43
C LEU A 300 -14.35 1.85 8.87
N TYR A 301 -14.50 1.43 7.61
CA TYR A 301 -13.45 0.70 6.90
C TYR A 301 -12.25 1.60 6.58
N TRP A 302 -12.54 2.81 6.11
CA TRP A 302 -11.58 3.84 5.70
C TRP A 302 -12.02 5.22 6.18
N HIS A 303 -11.09 6.16 6.21
CA HIS A 303 -11.34 7.58 6.46
C HIS A 303 -10.41 8.44 5.58
N TYR A 304 -10.78 9.69 5.32
CA TYR A 304 -9.90 10.64 4.65
C TYR A 304 -8.67 10.92 5.50
N GLU A 305 -7.49 10.88 4.86
CA GLU A 305 -6.24 11.13 5.57
C GLU A 305 -6.12 12.62 5.93
N GLN A 306 -5.91 12.89 7.21
CA GLN A 306 -5.83 14.24 7.80
C GLN A 306 -4.81 14.32 8.95
N ARG A 307 -4.00 13.28 9.16
CA ARG A 307 -3.14 13.12 10.34
C ARG A 307 -1.77 12.54 10.06
N SER A 308 -1.43 12.24 8.81
CA SER A 308 -0.13 11.73 8.42
C SER A 308 0.66 12.72 7.56
N GLU A 309 1.96 12.73 7.80
CA GLU A 309 3.00 13.39 7.03
C GLU A 309 2.90 13.12 5.53
N LYS A 310 2.34 11.96 5.13
CA LYS A 310 2.17 11.57 3.74
C LYS A 310 1.35 12.56 2.90
N MET A 311 0.56 13.41 3.56
CA MET A 311 -0.21 14.44 2.87
C MET A 311 0.68 15.53 2.26
N ALA A 312 1.76 15.91 2.94
CA ALA A 312 2.64 16.98 2.49
C ALA A 312 3.63 16.49 1.43
N ASP A 313 4.27 15.36 1.66
CA ASP A 313 5.31 14.83 0.77
C ASP A 313 4.72 14.28 -0.55
N ILE A 314 3.55 13.63 -0.56
CA ILE A 314 2.85 13.19 -1.79
C ILE A 314 2.40 14.40 -2.59
N LEU A 315 1.89 15.45 -1.95
CA LEU A 315 1.54 16.70 -2.65
C LEU A 315 2.77 17.33 -3.31
N LEU A 316 3.88 17.46 -2.58
CA LEU A 316 5.13 17.99 -3.12
C LEU A 316 5.64 17.13 -4.28
N HIS A 317 5.62 15.80 -4.13
CA HIS A 317 6.03 14.84 -5.14
C HIS A 317 5.18 14.95 -6.42
N LEU A 318 3.85 14.92 -6.30
CA LEU A 318 2.97 15.00 -7.47
C LEU A 318 3.01 16.36 -8.15
N GLN A 319 3.07 17.46 -7.37
CA GLN A 319 3.15 18.80 -7.96
C GLN A 319 4.46 18.99 -8.75
N THR A 320 5.58 18.56 -8.19
CA THR A 320 6.87 18.69 -8.87
C THR A 320 6.97 17.80 -10.11
N MET A 321 6.45 16.57 -10.04
CA MET A 321 6.36 15.70 -11.23
C MET A 321 5.44 16.27 -12.32
N TYR A 322 4.29 16.85 -11.94
CA TYR A 322 3.39 17.50 -12.89
C TYR A 322 4.10 18.62 -13.69
N HIS A 323 5.12 19.23 -13.08
CA HIS A 323 5.98 20.25 -13.66
C HIS A 323 7.32 19.73 -14.21
N GLY A 324 7.45 18.42 -14.44
CA GLY A 324 8.55 17.83 -15.21
C GLY A 324 9.75 17.35 -14.38
N MET A 325 9.68 17.36 -13.05
CA MET A 325 10.67 16.68 -12.23
C MET A 325 10.47 15.15 -12.29
N TYR A 326 11.54 14.40 -12.08
CA TYR A 326 11.54 12.95 -12.12
C TYR A 326 11.67 12.35 -10.71
N CYS A 327 10.86 11.33 -10.40
CA CYS A 327 11.03 10.54 -9.20
C CYS A 327 12.25 9.62 -9.33
N VAL A 328 13.21 9.79 -8.43
CA VAL A 328 14.41 8.94 -8.29
C VAL A 328 14.14 7.82 -7.29
N TYR A 329 13.43 8.13 -6.20
CA TYR A 329 13.10 7.19 -5.14
C TYR A 329 11.89 7.67 -4.34
N GLU A 330 11.10 6.74 -3.80
CA GLU A 330 9.95 7.01 -2.93
C GLU A 330 9.82 5.97 -1.82
N ASN A 331 9.43 6.41 -0.62
CA ASN A 331 9.20 5.62 0.57
C ASN A 331 8.20 6.30 1.53
N HIS A 332 7.16 6.93 0.99
CA HIS A 332 6.13 7.60 1.77
C HIS A 332 5.57 6.75 2.92
N ALA A 333 5.26 7.38 4.05
CA ALA A 333 4.72 6.70 5.22
C ALA A 333 3.47 5.87 4.88
N GLY A 334 3.49 4.58 5.23
CA GLY A 334 2.39 3.65 4.98
C GLY A 334 2.25 3.14 3.54
N CYS A 335 3.07 3.64 2.60
CA CYS A 335 3.06 3.23 1.18
C CYS A 335 4.06 2.09 0.91
N GLU A 336 3.91 1.41 -0.23
CA GLU A 336 4.88 0.44 -0.71
C GLU A 336 6.21 1.13 -1.11
N ARG A 337 7.31 0.72 -0.48
CA ARG A 337 8.66 1.27 -0.72
C ARG A 337 9.07 1.13 -2.18
N GLY A 338 9.41 2.22 -2.87
CA GLY A 338 9.81 2.28 -4.28
C GLY A 338 11.16 1.65 -4.63
N TYR A 339 11.50 1.64 -5.92
CA TYR A 339 12.85 1.31 -6.41
C TYR A 339 13.66 2.60 -6.59
N PHE A 340 14.98 2.51 -6.43
CA PHE A 340 15.87 3.60 -6.86
C PHE A 340 16.01 3.54 -8.38
N ARG A 341 15.62 4.61 -9.07
CA ARG A 341 15.75 4.75 -10.51
C ARG A 341 17.04 5.51 -10.83
N THR A 342 17.90 4.94 -11.65
CA THR A 342 19.10 5.62 -12.16
C THR A 342 18.74 6.59 -13.29
N LYS A 343 19.66 7.50 -13.65
CA LYS A 343 19.48 8.40 -14.81
C LYS A 343 19.26 7.65 -16.14
N ARG A 344 19.69 6.38 -16.23
CA ARG A 344 19.46 5.52 -17.41
C ARG A 344 18.13 4.74 -17.36
N GLY A 345 17.32 4.96 -16.33
CA GLY A 345 16.04 4.27 -16.13
C GLY A 345 16.13 2.90 -15.45
N GLN A 346 17.33 2.43 -15.09
CA GLN A 346 17.49 1.16 -14.37
C GLN A 346 16.90 1.27 -12.95
N LEU A 347 16.11 0.26 -12.55
CA LEU A 347 15.53 0.13 -11.21
C LEU A 347 16.42 -0.72 -10.31
N ILE A 348 16.67 -0.25 -9.09
CA ILE A 348 17.55 -0.88 -8.09
C ILE A 348 16.82 -0.99 -6.75
N THR A 349 16.83 -2.18 -6.17
CA THR A 349 16.33 -2.39 -4.80
C THR A 349 17.38 -1.93 -3.79
N LEU A 350 17.04 -0.92 -2.99
CA LEU A 350 17.95 -0.43 -1.94
C LEU A 350 17.98 -1.39 -0.72
N PRO A 351 19.19 -1.73 -0.22
CA PRO A 351 19.37 -2.60 0.94
C PRO A 351 18.95 -1.88 2.24
N LYS A 352 18.88 -2.64 3.35
CA LYS A 352 18.63 -2.08 4.69
C LYS A 352 19.87 -1.47 5.35
N LYS A 353 21.05 -1.91 4.90
CA LYS A 353 22.35 -1.54 5.45
C LYS A 353 23.15 -0.84 4.37
N ASP A 354 24.01 0.09 4.78
CA ASP A 354 24.98 0.74 3.90
C ASP A 354 26.03 -0.28 3.40
N SER A 355 26.93 0.18 2.53
CA SER A 355 28.01 -0.64 1.97
C SER A 355 28.97 -1.22 3.03
N SER A 356 29.02 -0.64 4.23
CA SER A 356 29.79 -1.19 5.36
C SER A 356 29.14 -2.44 5.96
N GLY A 357 27.83 -2.62 5.77
CA GLY A 357 27.03 -3.68 6.39
C GLY A 357 26.72 -3.46 7.87
N ILE A 358 27.26 -2.40 8.49
CA ILE A 358 27.10 -2.10 9.92
C ILE A 358 25.96 -1.11 10.13
N ASN A 359 25.99 0.05 9.46
CA ASN A 359 25.00 1.10 9.66
C ASN A 359 23.76 0.89 8.79
N ASN A 360 22.64 1.47 9.22
CA ASN A 360 21.45 1.49 8.39
C ASN A 360 21.67 2.45 7.21
N LEU A 361 21.19 2.06 6.03
CA LEU A 361 21.05 2.99 4.92
C LEU A 361 19.81 3.84 5.21
N TYR A 362 20.01 5.11 5.59
CA TYR A 362 18.91 6.05 5.77
C TYR A 362 18.36 6.47 4.41
N LEU A 363 17.04 6.40 4.28
CA LEU A 363 16.33 6.60 3.02
C LEU A 363 15.34 7.74 3.20
N PRO A 364 15.40 8.80 2.37
CA PRO A 364 14.38 9.84 2.36
C PRO A 364 13.03 9.28 1.92
N ASP A 365 11.95 9.91 2.36
CA ASP A 365 10.60 9.62 1.87
C ASP A 365 10.48 9.88 0.36
N VAL A 366 11.14 10.92 -0.17
CA VAL A 366 11.16 11.19 -1.61
C VAL A 366 12.53 11.69 -2.06
N VAL A 367 12.99 11.21 -3.22
CA VAL A 367 14.11 11.78 -3.95
C VAL A 367 13.63 12.22 -5.34
N LEU A 368 13.78 13.51 -5.65
CA LEU A 368 13.33 14.11 -6.90
C LEU A 368 14.50 14.71 -7.67
N TYR A 369 14.55 14.50 -8.98
CA TYR A 369 15.56 15.05 -9.87
C TYR A 369 14.95 16.08 -10.82
N ASP A 370 15.51 17.28 -10.81
CA ASP A 370 15.30 18.27 -11.87
C ASP A 370 16.47 18.22 -12.86
N GLU A 371 16.20 17.71 -14.05
CA GLU A 371 17.19 17.60 -15.12
C GLU A 371 17.65 18.97 -15.63
N GLN A 372 16.76 19.97 -15.64
CA GLN A 372 17.05 21.29 -16.20
C GLN A 372 18.15 22.02 -15.43
N THR A 373 18.13 21.91 -14.09
CA THR A 373 19.13 22.52 -13.22
C THR A 373 20.16 21.53 -12.66
N ASN A 374 20.06 20.25 -13.06
CA ASN A 374 20.88 19.15 -12.56
C ASN A 374 20.90 19.09 -11.02
N PHE A 375 19.70 19.12 -10.42
CA PHE A 375 19.48 19.31 -8.99
C PHE A 375 18.65 18.17 -8.41
N ILE A 376 19.05 17.65 -7.25
CA ILE A 376 18.33 16.59 -6.52
C ILE A 376 17.85 17.11 -5.16
N LEU A 377 16.58 16.82 -4.88
CA LEU A 377 15.95 17.04 -3.58
C LEU A 377 15.84 15.71 -2.84
N LEU A 378 16.32 15.67 -1.61
CA LEU A 378 16.04 14.61 -0.65
C LEU A 378 15.05 15.17 0.37
N VAL A 379 13.84 14.62 0.39
CA VAL A 379 12.73 15.11 1.20
C VAL A 379 12.41 14.08 2.27
N GLU A 380 12.41 14.53 3.52
CA GLU A 380 11.84 13.80 4.66
C GLU A 380 10.49 14.41 5.03
N GLY A 381 9.44 13.60 5.08
CA GLY A 381 8.11 13.98 5.55
C GLY A 381 8.01 13.86 7.06
N LYS A 382 7.51 14.89 7.74
CA LYS A 382 7.13 14.81 9.16
C LYS A 382 5.83 15.55 9.45
N MET A 383 5.23 15.20 10.58
CA MET A 383 4.19 16.05 11.18
C MET A 383 4.85 17.27 11.81
N LEU A 384 4.11 18.38 11.93
CA LEU A 384 4.58 19.57 12.65
C LEU A 384 5.02 19.24 14.08
N SER A 385 4.31 18.32 14.75
CA SER A 385 4.63 17.85 16.10
C SER A 385 5.95 17.07 16.20
N THR A 386 6.46 16.54 15.08
CA THR A 386 7.70 15.74 15.01
C THR A 386 8.77 16.39 14.12
N LEU A 387 8.61 17.67 13.77
CA LEU A 387 9.52 18.46 12.93
C LEU A 387 11.00 18.29 13.30
N GLN A 388 11.33 18.37 14.60
CA GLN A 388 12.71 18.31 15.06
C GLN A 388 13.39 16.97 14.72
N LEU A 389 12.63 15.86 14.77
CA LEU A 389 13.14 14.55 14.36
C LEU A 389 13.51 14.54 12.88
N GLY A 390 12.69 15.16 12.02
CA GLY A 390 13.01 15.29 10.60
C GLY A 390 14.25 16.14 10.34
N VAL A 391 14.44 17.22 11.10
CA VAL A 391 15.64 18.07 10.98
C VAL A 391 16.92 17.30 11.34
N GLU A 392 16.85 16.41 12.33
CA GLU A 392 17.97 15.55 12.73
C GLU A 392 18.19 14.40 11.74
N GLU A 393 17.11 13.83 11.21
CA GLU A 393 17.14 12.68 10.32
C GLU A 393 17.82 12.98 8.98
N ILE A 394 17.51 14.13 8.37
CA ILE A 394 18.09 14.53 7.08
C ILE A 394 19.61 14.66 7.09
N GLU A 395 20.25 14.81 8.25
CA GLU A 395 21.70 14.89 8.34
C GLU A 395 22.38 13.52 8.09
N ASN A 396 21.62 12.42 8.08
CA ASN A 396 22.15 11.05 7.96
C ASN A 396 22.11 10.46 6.53
N TYR A 397 21.84 11.27 5.50
CA TYR A 397 21.72 10.79 4.11
C TYR A 397 23.04 10.68 3.33
N ASP A 398 24.19 10.78 3.99
CA ASP A 398 25.49 10.67 3.33
C ASP A 398 25.63 9.36 2.54
N SER A 399 25.20 8.23 3.09
CA SER A 399 25.34 6.92 2.44
C SER A 399 24.52 6.81 1.15
N ILE A 400 23.25 7.26 1.12
CA ILE A 400 22.45 7.20 -0.12
C ILE A 400 23.03 8.13 -1.19
N GLU A 401 23.57 9.28 -0.78
CA GLU A 401 24.23 10.21 -1.69
C GLU A 401 25.48 9.60 -2.32
N GLN A 402 26.40 9.08 -1.50
CA GLN A 402 27.69 8.56 -1.95
C GLN A 402 27.58 7.22 -2.67
N GLU A 403 26.70 6.33 -2.21
CA GLU A 403 26.62 4.95 -2.74
C GLU A 403 25.68 4.82 -3.95
N TYR A 404 24.71 5.72 -4.11
CA TYR A 404 23.68 5.59 -5.16
C TYR A 404 23.51 6.85 -6.00
N ILE A 405 23.33 8.02 -5.39
CA ILE A 405 23.01 9.25 -6.14
C ILE A 405 24.20 9.72 -6.97
N TYR A 406 25.35 10.02 -6.37
CA TYR A 406 26.54 10.48 -7.11
C TYR A 406 27.00 9.47 -8.17
N PRO A 407 27.03 8.14 -7.89
CA PRO A 407 27.34 7.14 -8.91
C PRO A 407 26.37 7.12 -10.10
N ALA A 408 25.07 7.33 -9.87
CA ALA A 408 24.05 7.23 -10.93
C ALA A 408 23.76 8.55 -11.67
N TYR A 409 23.96 9.70 -11.01
CA TYR A 409 23.60 11.02 -11.52
C TYR A 409 24.80 11.97 -11.72
N GLY A 410 25.99 11.59 -11.27
CA GLY A 410 27.21 12.40 -11.38
C GLY A 410 27.24 13.53 -10.34
N ASN A 411 28.00 14.60 -10.61
CA ASN A 411 28.16 15.74 -9.71
C ASN A 411 26.93 16.67 -9.71
N VAL A 412 25.79 16.16 -9.25
CA VAL A 412 24.54 16.90 -9.06
C VAL A 412 24.62 17.81 -7.84
N GLN A 413 23.87 18.91 -7.86
CA GLN A 413 23.61 19.68 -6.65
C GLN A 413 22.55 18.97 -5.82
N ILE A 414 22.75 18.88 -4.51
CA ILE A 414 21.84 18.20 -3.61
C ILE A 414 21.34 19.15 -2.52
N MET A 415 20.03 19.13 -2.26
CA MET A 415 19.42 19.74 -1.08
C MET A 415 18.65 18.70 -0.28
N ARG A 416 19.03 18.57 0.99
CA ARG A 416 18.27 17.82 1.99
C ARG A 416 17.29 18.74 2.69
N CYS A 417 16.03 18.35 2.77
CA CYS A 417 14.99 19.21 3.31
C CYS A 417 13.86 18.40 3.94
N VAL A 418 13.05 19.11 4.72
CA VAL A 418 11.87 18.54 5.37
C VAL A 418 10.61 19.08 4.69
N SER A 419 9.63 18.22 4.46
CA SER A 419 8.25 18.60 4.18
C SER A 419 7.41 18.35 5.43
N ILE A 420 6.52 19.29 5.76
CA ILE A 420 5.74 19.24 6.99
C ILE A 420 4.25 19.26 6.70
N PHE A 421 3.53 18.37 7.36
CA PHE A 421 2.08 18.40 7.44
C PHE A 421 1.58 18.77 8.85
N GLY A 422 0.49 19.52 8.91
CA GLY A 422 -0.33 19.66 10.10
C GLY A 422 -0.24 21.02 10.79
N GLY A 423 -1.22 21.32 11.65
CA GLY A 423 -1.33 22.59 12.34
C GLY A 423 -1.74 23.74 11.42
N ASN A 424 -1.47 24.98 11.84
CA ASN A 424 -1.92 26.18 11.12
C ASN A 424 -0.87 27.31 11.12
N CYS A 425 0.41 26.97 10.95
CA CYS A 425 1.51 27.96 10.91
C CYS A 425 1.33 28.92 9.74
N THR A 426 1.54 30.22 9.99
CA THR A 426 1.44 31.29 8.97
C THR A 426 2.76 31.59 8.26
N ARG A 427 3.84 30.91 8.66
CA ARG A 427 5.19 31.00 8.11
C ARG A 427 5.87 29.64 8.16
N ILE A 428 6.98 29.50 7.44
CA ILE A 428 7.80 28.29 7.52
C ILE A 428 8.30 28.09 8.96
N PRO A 429 8.08 26.90 9.57
CA PRO A 429 8.38 26.68 10.98
C PRO A 429 9.87 26.50 11.27
N HIS A 430 10.69 26.19 10.26
CA HIS A 430 12.14 26.01 10.42
C HIS A 430 12.88 26.18 9.09
N LYS A 431 14.13 26.69 9.11
CA LYS A 431 14.91 26.99 7.89
C LYS A 431 15.16 25.78 6.97
N LYS A 432 15.18 24.55 7.51
CA LYS A 432 15.33 23.28 6.76
C LYS A 432 14.01 22.75 6.19
N VAL A 433 12.88 23.36 6.55
CA VAL A 433 11.57 23.02 5.99
C VAL A 433 11.44 23.73 4.65
N LEU A 434 11.33 22.96 3.58
CA LEU A 434 11.14 23.46 2.22
C LEU A 434 9.66 23.75 1.94
N PHE A 435 8.80 22.85 2.43
CA PHE A 435 7.39 22.79 2.10
C PHE A 435 6.55 22.55 3.35
N TYR A 436 5.54 23.39 3.59
CA TYR A 436 4.61 23.26 4.70
C TYR A 436 3.17 23.22 4.19
N LEU A 437 2.41 22.19 4.60
CA LEU A 437 0.99 22.02 4.34
C LEU A 437 0.22 22.04 5.67
N ALA A 438 -0.63 23.05 5.85
CA ALA A 438 -1.49 23.19 7.03
C ALA A 438 -2.71 22.25 6.96
N ASP A 439 -3.39 22.05 8.10
CA ASP A 439 -4.60 21.21 8.22
C ASP A 439 -5.73 21.66 7.27
N ASN A 440 -5.82 22.97 7.00
CA ASN A 440 -6.82 23.56 6.11
C ASN A 440 -6.39 23.59 4.63
N GLY A 441 -5.26 22.97 4.29
CA GLY A 441 -4.73 22.93 2.93
C GLY A 441 -3.83 24.11 2.56
N ARG A 442 -3.62 25.11 3.43
CA ARG A 442 -2.70 26.23 3.12
C ARG A 442 -1.29 25.71 2.88
N ILE A 443 -0.70 26.14 1.77
CA ILE A 443 0.68 25.82 1.41
C ILE A 443 1.58 27.03 1.65
N ILE A 444 2.72 26.79 2.31
CA ILE A 444 3.80 27.76 2.45
C ILE A 444 5.09 27.11 1.96
N ILE A 445 5.82 27.83 1.11
CA ILE A 445 7.11 27.41 0.57
C ILE A 445 8.21 28.27 1.16
N ASN A 446 9.37 27.67 1.41
CA ASN A 446 10.54 28.39 1.88
C ASN A 446 10.96 29.49 0.90
N SER A 447 11.19 30.68 1.42
CA SER A 447 11.70 31.83 0.66
C SER A 447 13.06 31.61 0.02
N ASN A 448 13.80 30.56 0.41
CA ASN A 448 15.06 30.11 -0.21
C ASN A 448 14.89 28.84 -1.07
N ALA A 449 13.66 28.44 -1.41
CA ALA A 449 13.41 27.27 -2.25
C ALA A 449 14.15 27.37 -3.60
N PRO A 450 14.68 26.24 -4.12
CA PRO A 450 15.36 26.20 -5.40
C PRO A 450 14.40 26.52 -6.55
N GLN A 451 14.94 26.91 -7.70
CA GLN A 451 14.15 27.40 -8.83
C GLN A 451 13.13 26.36 -9.32
N CYS A 452 13.49 25.07 -9.34
CA CYS A 452 12.58 23.99 -9.72
C CYS A 452 11.29 23.96 -8.88
N ILE A 453 11.39 24.19 -7.56
CA ILE A 453 10.24 24.26 -6.66
C ILE A 453 9.43 25.53 -6.90
N ARG A 454 10.08 26.68 -7.12
CA ARG A 454 9.37 27.92 -7.44
C ARG A 454 8.57 27.78 -8.73
N THR A 455 9.18 27.19 -9.76
CA THR A 455 8.52 26.90 -11.03
C THR A 455 7.34 25.95 -10.82
N ALA A 456 7.52 24.89 -10.03
CA ALA A 456 6.47 23.91 -9.78
C ALA A 456 5.24 24.49 -9.06
N PHE A 457 5.37 25.59 -8.33
CA PHE A 457 4.24 26.23 -7.65
C PHE A 457 3.91 27.63 -8.20
N ALA A 458 4.52 28.04 -9.32
CA ALA A 458 4.24 29.32 -9.93
C ALA A 458 2.77 29.45 -10.33
N GLY A 459 2.15 30.60 -10.03
CA GLY A 459 0.76 30.87 -10.38
C GLY A 459 -0.30 30.15 -9.54
N THR A 460 0.11 29.35 -8.53
CA THR A 460 -0.83 28.62 -7.66
C THR A 460 -1.36 29.46 -6.48
N GLY A 461 -0.79 30.65 -6.24
CA GLY A 461 -1.17 31.54 -5.13
C GLY A 461 -0.51 31.21 -3.78
N VAL A 462 0.45 30.29 -3.74
CA VAL A 462 1.16 29.92 -2.51
C VAL A 462 1.99 31.06 -1.94
N THR A 463 2.18 31.04 -0.62
CA THR A 463 3.00 32.02 0.09
C THR A 463 4.46 31.55 0.15
N TYR A 464 5.40 32.47 -0.08
CA TYR A 464 6.83 32.23 0.15
C TYR A 464 7.26 32.94 1.43
N SER A 465 7.78 32.21 2.42
CA SER A 465 8.14 32.74 3.74
C SER A 465 9.45 32.19 4.27
#